data_AF-A0A7X8IVL6-F1
#
_entry.id   AF-A0A7X8IVL6-F1
#
_cell.length_a   1.000
_cell.length_b   1.000
_cell.length_c   1.000
_cell.angle_alpha   90.00
_cell.angle_beta   90.00
_cell.angle_gamma   90.00
#
_symmetry.space_group_name_H-M   'P 1'
#
loop_
_entity.id
_entity.type
_entity.pdbx_description
1 polymer ?
#
loop_
_entity_poly.entity_id
_entity_poly.type
_entity_poly.pdbx_seq_one_letter_code
_entity_poly.pdbx_strand_id
1 'polypeptide(L)'
;MEFNLSTPALLFSAISLLMLAYTNRFLALAALVRQHIQLYEEKNDENILKQIHNFETRLKVIKYTQVFGVVSFLFCVISMVLIFTNRILPAEIIFLFSLVALFISLLLSLQEVFLSIGALNIEMKRIRRK
;
A
#
# COMPACT_ATOMS: atom_id res chain seq x y z
N MET A 1 -12.30 -27.88 -8.45
CA MET A 1 -12.86 -26.90 -7.49
C MET A 1 -13.93 -26.14 -8.24
N GLU A 2 -15.16 -26.08 -7.75
CA GLU A 2 -16.19 -25.22 -8.36
C GLU A 2 -15.84 -23.77 -8.07
N PHE A 3 -15.51 -23.00 -9.11
CA PHE A 3 -15.28 -21.57 -8.99
C PHE A 3 -16.63 -20.87 -8.79
N ASN A 4 -16.90 -20.46 -7.56
CA ASN A 4 -18.18 -19.88 -7.15
C ASN A 4 -17.98 -18.50 -6.49
N LEU A 5 -19.08 -17.82 -6.19
CA LEU A 5 -19.08 -16.47 -5.60
C LEU A 5 -18.34 -16.38 -4.26
N SER A 6 -18.13 -17.49 -3.54
CA SER A 6 -17.44 -17.50 -2.26
C SER A 6 -15.95 -17.19 -2.40
N THR A 7 -15.29 -17.57 -3.50
CA THR A 7 -13.85 -17.34 -3.68
C THR A 7 -13.51 -15.86 -3.84
N PRO A 8 -14.18 -15.08 -4.72
CA PRO A 8 -13.95 -13.64 -4.80
C PRO A 8 -14.44 -12.88 -3.55
N ALA A 9 -15.46 -13.39 -2.84
CA ALA A 9 -15.99 -12.74 -1.64
C ALA A 9 -14.99 -12.71 -0.48
N LEU A 10 -14.15 -13.74 -0.34
CA LEU A 10 -13.06 -13.75 0.64
C LEU A 10 -11.96 -12.71 0.31
N LEU A 11 -11.72 -12.47 -0.98
CA LEU A 11 -10.78 -11.43 -1.42
C LEU A 11 -11.32 -10.03 -1.13
N PHE A 12 -12.62 -9.81 -1.29
CA PHE A 12 -13.25 -8.53 -0.97
C PHE A 12 -12.98 -8.11 0.48
N SER A 13 -13.18 -9.02 1.45
CA SER A 13 -12.97 -8.72 2.87
C SER A 13 -11.50 -8.46 3.17
N ALA A 14 -10.59 -9.28 2.64
CA ALA A 14 -9.15 -9.12 2.82
C ALA A 14 -8.63 -7.79 2.23
N ILE A 15 -9.01 -7.46 0.99
CA ILE A 15 -8.61 -6.22 0.33
C ILE A 15 -9.14 -5.00 1.09
N SER A 16 -10.38 -5.05 1.59
CA SER A 16 -10.96 -3.94 2.37
C SER A 16 -10.14 -3.64 3.63
N LEU A 17 -9.72 -4.68 4.36
CA LEU A 17 -8.88 -4.53 5.56
C LEU A 17 -7.48 -3.99 5.21
N LEU A 18 -6.88 -4.46 4.12
CA LEU A 18 -5.60 -3.96 3.63
C LEU A 18 -5.67 -2.47 3.26
N MET A 19 -6.75 -2.05 2.58
CA MET A 19 -6.96 -0.65 2.22
C MET A 19 -7.08 0.27 3.43
N LEU A 20 -7.75 -0.19 4.50
CA LEU A 20 -7.80 0.54 5.77
C LEU A 20 -6.40 0.68 6.38
N ALA A 21 -5.62 -0.40 6.43
CA ALA A 21 -4.25 -0.38 6.94
C ALA A 21 -3.35 0.57 6.13
N TYR A 22 -3.45 0.54 4.80
CA TYR A 22 -2.67 1.43 3.93
C TYR A 22 -3.07 2.89 4.09
N THR A 23 -4.36 3.18 4.24
CA THR A 23 -4.87 4.54 4.49
C THR A 23 -4.31 5.08 5.81
N ASN A 24 -4.34 4.29 6.87
CA ASN A 24 -3.78 4.68 8.16
C ASN A 24 -2.28 4.99 8.05
N ARG A 25 -1.53 4.15 7.34
CA ARG A 25 -0.08 4.35 7.14
C ARG A 25 0.21 5.60 6.29
N PHE A 26 -0.58 5.84 5.25
CA PHE A 26 -0.48 7.04 4.42
C PHE A 26 -0.72 8.31 5.26
N LEU A 27 -1.80 8.35 6.05
CA LEU A 27 -2.14 9.50 6.88
C LEU A 27 -1.06 9.80 7.93
N ALA A 28 -0.54 8.76 8.59
CA ALA A 28 0.55 8.90 9.56
C ALA A 28 1.80 9.48 8.91
N LEU A 29 2.20 8.98 7.73
CA LEU A 29 3.38 9.47 7.02
C LEU A 29 3.19 10.90 6.49
N ALA A 30 2.00 11.23 5.98
CA ALA A 30 1.66 12.58 5.54
C ALA A 30 1.71 13.60 6.70
N ALA A 31 1.32 13.18 7.92
CA ALA A 31 1.45 14.00 9.11
C ALA A 31 2.93 14.26 9.47
N LEU A 32 3.78 13.23 9.40
CA LEU A 32 5.23 13.37 9.63
C LEU A 32 5.89 14.32 8.61
N VAL A 33 5.52 14.22 7.33
CA VAL A 33 5.99 15.15 6.29
C VAL A 33 5.65 16.60 6.67
N ARG A 34 4.38 16.89 6.99
CA ARG A 34 3.95 18.24 7.37
C ARG A 34 4.69 18.77 8.59
N GLN A 35 4.87 17.94 9.61
CA GLN A 35 5.61 18.31 10.82
C GLN A 35 7.08 18.63 10.50
N HIS A 36 7.74 17.84 9.64
CA HIS A 36 9.13 18.07 9.30
C HIS A 36 9.32 19.28 8.38
N ILE A 37 8.36 19.60 7.52
CA ILE A 37 8.37 20.84 6.74
C ILE A 37 8.39 22.06 7.66
N GLN A 38 7.49 22.11 8.66
CA GLN A 38 7.47 23.20 9.66
C GLN A 38 8.81 23.29 10.41
N LEU A 39 9.38 22.15 10.83
CA LEU A 39 10.66 22.13 11.52
C LEU A 39 11.83 22.61 10.63
N TYR A 40 11.76 22.31 9.33
CA TYR A 40 12.77 22.78 8.37
C TYR A 40 12.69 24.30 8.17
N GLU A 41 11.49 24.87 8.07
CA GLU A 41 11.30 26.33 7.97
C GLU A 41 11.89 27.07 9.18
N GLU A 42 11.82 26.49 10.37
CA GLU A 42 12.40 27.06 11.60
C GLU A 42 13.93 26.91 11.67
N LYS A 43 14.47 25.74 11.30
CA LYS A 43 15.88 25.39 11.59
C LYS A 43 16.82 25.47 10.40
N ASN A 44 16.30 25.43 9.17
CA ASN A 44 17.07 25.30 7.91
C ASN A 44 18.16 24.20 7.98
N ASP A 45 17.86 23.06 8.62
CA ASP A 45 18.79 21.93 8.74
C ASP A 45 18.61 20.95 7.56
N GLU A 46 19.65 20.81 6.76
CA GLU A 46 19.78 19.84 5.66
C GLU A 46 19.42 18.39 6.03
N ASN A 47 19.60 18.01 7.30
CA ASN A 47 19.21 16.68 7.76
C ASN A 47 17.69 16.49 7.83
N ILE A 48 16.94 17.56 8.12
CA ILE A 48 15.47 17.55 8.10
C ILE A 48 14.99 17.42 6.67
N LEU A 49 15.62 18.13 5.73
CA LEU A 49 15.31 18.02 4.30
C LEU A 49 15.48 16.58 3.79
N LYS A 50 16.56 15.90 4.20
CA LYS A 50 16.77 14.47 3.88
C LYS A 50 15.67 13.56 4.43
N GLN A 51 15.15 13.84 5.63
CA GLN A 51 14.05 13.08 6.20
C GLN A 51 12.73 13.32 5.47
N ILE A 52 12.44 14.56 5.08
CA ILE A 52 11.28 14.88 4.24
C ILE A 52 11.33 14.06 2.94
N HIS A 53 12.48 14.03 2.26
CA HIS A 53 12.65 13.24 1.03
C HIS A 53 12.47 11.73 1.25
N ASN A 54 12.92 11.20 2.40
CA ASN A 54 12.67 9.81 2.78
C ASN A 54 11.17 9.53 2.92
N PHE A 55 10.45 10.39 3.64
CA PHE A 55 9.01 10.27 3.81
C PHE A 55 8.25 10.39 2.49
N GLU A 56 8.62 11.32 1.61
CA GLU A 56 8.03 11.44 0.27
C GLU A 56 8.19 10.17 -0.55
N THR A 57 9.38 9.57 -0.52
CA THR A 57 9.67 8.30 -1.22
C THR A 57 8.78 7.19 -0.70
N ARG A 58 8.68 7.05 0.62
CA ARG A 58 7.80 6.07 1.26
C ARG A 58 6.33 6.31 0.95
N LEU A 59 5.90 7.57 0.90
CA LEU A 59 4.52 7.96 0.58
C LEU A 59 4.15 7.58 -0.86
N LYS A 60 5.10 7.72 -1.80
CA LYS A 60 4.94 7.20 -3.17
C LYS A 60 4.75 5.68 -3.17
N VAL A 61 5.52 4.92 -2.40
CA VAL A 61 5.37 3.46 -2.34
C VAL A 61 3.99 3.08 -1.78
N ILE A 62 3.55 3.68 -0.66
CA ILE A 62 2.21 3.43 -0.08
C ILE A 62 1.10 3.80 -1.07
N LYS A 63 1.25 4.90 -1.82
CA LYS A 63 0.30 5.26 -2.87
C LYS A 63 0.17 4.13 -3.89
N TYR A 64 1.28 3.54 -4.34
CA TYR A 64 1.22 2.43 -5.29
C TYR A 64 0.66 1.14 -4.68
N THR A 65 0.87 0.84 -3.39
CA THR A 65 0.19 -0.31 -2.75
C THR A 65 -1.33 -0.17 -2.86
N GLN A 66 -1.86 1.01 -2.58
CA GLN A 66 -3.29 1.29 -2.67
C GLN A 66 -3.80 1.21 -4.11
N VAL A 67 -3.08 1.78 -5.08
CA VAL A 67 -3.49 1.72 -6.50
C VAL A 67 -3.63 0.27 -6.96
N PHE A 68 -2.63 -0.57 -6.70
CA PHE A 68 -2.71 -1.99 -7.07
C PHE A 68 -3.78 -2.76 -6.26
N GLY A 69 -4.02 -2.39 -5.00
CA GLY A 69 -5.13 -2.93 -4.20
C GLY A 69 -6.50 -2.60 -4.79
N VAL A 70 -6.72 -1.34 -5.21
CA VAL A 70 -7.95 -0.90 -5.87
C VAL A 70 -8.12 -1.58 -7.22
N VAL A 71 -7.06 -1.69 -8.04
CA VAL A 71 -7.11 -2.40 -9.33
C VAL A 71 -7.49 -3.87 -9.12
N SER A 72 -6.89 -4.54 -8.13
CA SER A 72 -7.27 -5.91 -7.76
C SER A 72 -8.75 -5.99 -7.38
N PHE A 73 -9.22 -5.07 -6.54
CA PHE A 73 -10.62 -5.02 -6.13
C PHE A 73 -11.58 -4.85 -7.30
N LEU A 74 -11.26 -3.97 -8.26
CA LEU A 74 -12.08 -3.77 -9.46
C LEU A 74 -12.17 -5.04 -10.31
N PHE A 75 -11.04 -5.73 -10.54
CA PHE A 75 -11.06 -7.02 -11.24
C PHE A 75 -11.85 -8.08 -10.46
N CYS A 76 -11.78 -8.10 -9.13
CA CYS A 76 -12.60 -8.98 -8.30
C CYS A 76 -14.10 -8.73 -8.50
N VAL A 77 -14.53 -7.46 -8.50
CA VAL A 77 -15.93 -7.08 -8.76
C VAL A 77 -16.37 -7.52 -10.16
N ILE A 78 -15.55 -7.29 -11.18
CA ILE A 78 -15.85 -7.73 -12.56
C ILE A 78 -15.97 -9.26 -12.63
N SER A 79 -15.08 -10.00 -11.96
CA SER A 79 -15.16 -11.46 -11.87
C SER A 79 -16.48 -11.90 -11.22
N MET A 80 -16.94 -11.26 -10.15
CA MET A 80 -18.22 -11.61 -9.51
C MET A 80 -19.41 -11.39 -10.46
N VAL A 81 -19.41 -10.29 -11.23
CA VAL A 81 -20.45 -10.02 -12.23
C VAL A 81 -20.46 -11.09 -13.33
N LEU A 82 -19.29 -11.58 -13.76
CA LEU A 82 -19.19 -12.65 -14.75
C LEU A 82 -19.68 -14.00 -14.20
N ILE A 83 -19.38 -14.33 -12.94
CA ILE A 83 -19.96 -15.52 -12.29
C ILE A 83 -21.48 -15.40 -12.24
N PHE A 84 -22.00 -14.22 -11.87
CA PHE A 84 -23.44 -13.97 -11.81
C PHE A 84 -24.16 -14.16 -13.16
N THR A 85 -23.46 -13.90 -14.27
CA THR A 85 -23.97 -14.11 -15.64
C THR A 85 -23.65 -15.50 -16.21
N ASN A 86 -23.22 -16.44 -15.38
CA ASN A 86 -22.81 -17.81 -15.75
C ASN A 86 -21.64 -17.87 -16.75
N ARG A 87 -20.76 -16.85 -16.78
CA ARG A 87 -19.56 -16.79 -17.64
C ARG A 87 -18.31 -17.18 -16.84
N ILE A 88 -18.17 -18.48 -16.55
CA ILE A 88 -17.12 -19.00 -15.65
C ILE A 88 -15.70 -18.79 -16.20
N LEU A 89 -15.42 -19.19 -17.44
CA LEU A 89 -14.05 -19.07 -18.01
C LEU A 89 -13.54 -17.61 -18.03
N PRO A 90 -14.30 -16.61 -18.52
CA PRO A 90 -13.88 -15.21 -18.41
C PRO A 90 -13.71 -14.74 -16.96
N ALA A 91 -14.55 -15.22 -16.04
CA ALA A 91 -14.46 -14.85 -14.63
C ALA A 91 -13.14 -15.33 -14.02
N GLU A 92 -12.74 -16.57 -14.27
CA GLU A 92 -11.47 -17.14 -13.79
C GLU A 92 -10.25 -16.37 -14.29
N ILE A 93 -10.24 -15.98 -15.57
CA ILE A 93 -9.15 -15.20 -16.16
C ILE A 93 -9.05 -13.81 -15.50
N ILE A 94 -10.18 -13.11 -15.34
CA ILE A 94 -10.18 -11.80 -14.67
C ILE A 94 -9.82 -11.92 -13.20
N PHE A 95 -10.25 -12.98 -12.54
CA PHE A 95 -9.86 -13.28 -11.16
C PHE A 95 -8.35 -13.51 -11.03
N LEU A 96 -7.71 -14.18 -11.99
CA LEU A 96 -6.25 -14.31 -11.99
C LEU A 96 -5.56 -12.94 -12.08
N PHE A 97 -6.05 -12.01 -12.90
CA PHE A 97 -5.52 -10.65 -12.96
C PHE A 97 -5.70 -9.89 -11.63
N SER A 98 -6.80 -10.12 -10.92
CA SER A 98 -7.00 -9.53 -9.59
C SER A 98 -5.95 -10.02 -8.60
N LEU A 99 -5.62 -11.32 -8.62
CA LEU A 99 -4.60 -11.92 -7.77
C LEU A 99 -3.20 -11.38 -8.08
N VAL A 100 -2.85 -11.23 -9.36
CA VAL A 100 -1.57 -10.65 -9.78
C VAL A 100 -1.44 -9.20 -9.30
N ALA A 101 -2.49 -8.39 -9.47
CA ALA A 101 -2.50 -7.02 -8.97
C ALA A 101 -2.35 -6.97 -7.44
N LEU A 102 -3.04 -7.84 -6.70
CA LEU A 102 -2.92 -7.92 -5.25
C LEU A 102 -1.50 -8.33 -4.84
N PHE A 103 -0.91 -9.30 -5.52
CA PHE A 103 0.46 -9.74 -5.27
C PHE A 103 1.45 -8.59 -5.42
N ILE A 104 1.33 -7.78 -6.47
CA ILE A 104 2.16 -6.58 -6.66
C ILE A 104 1.93 -5.57 -5.51
N SER A 105 0.68 -5.34 -5.10
CA SER A 105 0.35 -4.48 -3.96
C SER A 105 1.07 -4.93 -2.67
N LEU A 106 1.07 -6.24 -2.41
CA LEU A 106 1.73 -6.83 -1.23
C LEU A 106 3.26 -6.71 -1.30
N LEU A 107 3.87 -6.92 -2.47
CA LEU A 107 5.32 -6.73 -2.64
C LEU A 107 5.75 -5.29 -2.37
N LEU A 108 4.98 -4.32 -2.87
CA LEU A 108 5.21 -2.90 -2.57
C LEU A 108 5.02 -2.60 -1.08
N SER A 109 4.06 -3.26 -0.42
CA SER A 109 3.84 -3.12 1.02
C SER A 109 5.02 -3.66 1.82
N LEU A 110 5.57 -4.81 1.43
CA LEU A 110 6.80 -5.36 2.01
C LEU A 110 7.99 -4.41 1.81
N GLN A 111 8.18 -3.90 0.60
CA GLN A 111 9.22 -2.92 0.31
C GLN A 111 9.14 -1.73 1.27
N GLU A 112 7.96 -1.17 1.50
CA GLU A 112 7.84 0.00 2.38
C GLU A 112 8.02 -0.33 3.88
N VAL A 113 7.75 -1.56 4.33
CA VAL A 113 8.19 -2.04 5.66
C VAL A 113 9.71 -1.96 5.79
N PHE A 114 10.47 -2.43 4.81
CA PHE A 114 11.93 -2.36 4.85
C PHE A 114 12.45 -0.92 4.82
N LEU A 115 11.88 -0.04 3.99
CA LEU A 115 12.24 1.39 3.99
C LEU A 115 11.97 2.04 5.35
N SER A 116 10.83 1.74 5.97
CA SER A 116 10.46 2.29 7.28
C SER A 116 11.45 1.90 8.37
N ILE A 117 11.83 0.62 8.44
CA ILE A 117 12.79 0.13 9.43
C ILE A 117 14.19 0.71 9.17
N GLY A 118 14.60 0.79 7.90
CA GLY A 118 15.87 1.40 7.51
C GLY A 118 15.99 2.85 7.95
N ALA A 119 14.97 3.67 7.67
CA ALA A 119 14.93 5.08 8.06
C ALA A 119 15.00 5.26 9.60
N LEU A 120 14.19 4.48 10.33
CA LEU A 120 14.17 4.53 11.79
C LEU A 120 15.52 4.13 12.41
N ASN A 121 16.18 3.10 11.85
CA ASN A 121 17.49 2.67 12.32
C ASN A 121 18.57 3.74 12.15
N ILE A 122 18.53 4.51 11.06
CA ILE A 122 19.47 5.62 10.82
C ILE A 122 19.26 6.71 11.88
N GLU A 123 18.00 7.05 12.16
CA GLU A 123 17.64 8.07 13.13
C GLU A 123 18.00 7.67 14.57
N MET A 124 17.72 6.43 14.97
CA MET A 124 18.12 5.89 16.27
C MET A 124 19.65 5.86 16.45
N LYS A 125 20.40 5.48 15.40
CA LYS A 125 21.88 5.51 15.45
C LYS A 125 22.43 6.93 15.60
N ARG A 126 21.76 7.94 15.03
CA ARG A 126 22.15 9.35 15.18
C ARG A 126 22.01 9.82 16.62
N ILE A 127 20.93 9.44 17.30
CA ILE A 127 20.72 9.79 18.72
C ILE A 127 21.73 9.08 19.62
N ARG A 128 21.98 7.77 19.42
CA ARG A 128 22.94 7.01 20.24
C ARG A 128 24.40 7.44 20.11
N ARG A 129 24.76 8.19 19.07
CA ARG A 129 26.12 8.70 18.83
C ARG A 129 26.33 10.14 19.32
N LYS A 130 25.26 10.81 19.76
CA LYS A 130 25.34 12.08 20.49
C LYS A 130 25.39 11.80 21.98
#